data_AF-A0A960SK73-F1
#
_entry.id   AF-A0A960SK73-F1
#
_cell.length_a   1.000
_cell.length_b   1.000
_cell.length_c   1.000
_cell.angle_alpha   90.00
_cell.angle_beta   90.00
_cell.angle_gamma   90.00
#
_symmetry.space_group_name_H-M   'P 1'
#
loop_
_entity.id
_entity.type
_entity.pdbx_description
1 polymer ?
#
loop_
_entity_poly.entity_id
_entity_poly.type
_entity_poly.pdbx_seq_one_letter_code
_entity_poly.pdbx_strand_id
1 'polypeptide(L)'
;MLILSFGSGFNIESTNPDYIRHWRDVTDYAHSRGIEIGGYSLLASRRISDEDDVVMPEGQRPTFGSSPCLGSHWGTNYFGKLYRFFETTGFDLLEHDGSYPGDVCLSTEHPGHRGFEDSRWNQWRTISDFYRWCRGRGVYLNVPDFYYLSGSTKNGMGYREVNWSLPRAQQVIHTRQNIYDGTWQKTPSMGWMFVPLTEYHGGGAAATIEPLDAHLDHYERMLFSNLALGVQACYRGPRLYDTDRTREMVKRWVDWFKTYRDILESDLVHGRRADARDLDWMLHVNPKLGRKGMLVVFNPLPEPVERELTVNLYYTGLKDTAKVREQGGAERSYRLARDYTIRLPVRVGAEGMNWYVVE
;
A
#
# COMPACT_ATOMS: atom_id res chain seq x y z
N MET A 1 9.74 2.15 7.80
CA MET A 1 8.70 2.89 8.51
C MET A 1 7.88 1.95 9.39
N LEU A 2 7.57 2.38 10.61
CA LEU A 2 6.69 1.71 11.56
C LEU A 2 5.41 2.54 11.70
N ILE A 3 4.23 1.91 11.69
CA ILE A 3 2.94 2.60 11.86
C ILE A 3 2.25 2.07 13.11
N LEU A 4 1.92 2.97 14.04
CA LEU A 4 1.14 2.65 15.23
C LEU A 4 -0.34 2.61 14.84
N SER A 5 -0.80 1.41 14.52
CA SER A 5 -2.15 1.16 14.02
C SER A 5 -3.20 1.05 15.15
N PHE A 6 -4.46 0.95 14.77
CA PHE A 6 -5.56 0.69 15.71
C PHE A 6 -5.32 -0.61 16.51
N GLY A 7 -5.72 -0.59 17.78
CA GLY A 7 -5.47 -1.67 18.74
C GLY A 7 -4.11 -1.61 19.45
N SER A 8 -3.19 -0.73 19.04
CA SER A 8 -1.89 -0.54 19.72
C SER A 8 -1.96 0.25 21.03
N GLY A 9 -3.10 0.88 21.33
CA GLY A 9 -3.23 1.84 22.43
C GLY A 9 -2.68 3.24 22.12
N PHE A 10 -2.18 3.46 20.90
CA PHE A 10 -1.78 4.78 20.43
C PHE A 10 -2.99 5.70 20.22
N ASN A 11 -2.90 6.94 20.68
CA ASN A 11 -3.93 7.96 20.55
C ASN A 11 -3.31 9.28 20.06
N ILE A 12 -3.31 9.48 18.74
CA ILE A 12 -2.80 10.69 18.09
C ILE A 12 -3.59 11.95 18.43
N GLU A 13 -4.84 11.81 18.88
CA GLU A 13 -5.72 12.92 19.26
C GLU A 13 -5.53 13.35 20.73
N SER A 14 -4.58 12.77 21.45
CA SER A 14 -4.28 13.10 22.84
C SER A 14 -3.73 14.52 22.98
N THR A 15 -4.27 15.29 23.91
CA THR A 15 -3.77 16.63 24.28
C THR A 15 -2.96 16.63 25.56
N ASN A 16 -2.71 15.46 26.17
CA ASN A 16 -1.92 15.36 27.38
C ASN A 16 -0.43 15.68 27.06
N PRO A 17 0.17 16.72 27.68
CA PRO A 17 1.55 17.10 27.41
C PRO A 17 2.56 15.98 27.68
N ASP A 18 2.33 15.15 28.70
CA ASP A 18 3.25 14.06 29.07
C ASP A 18 3.23 12.95 28.02
N TYR A 19 2.04 12.67 27.48
CA TYR A 19 1.84 11.70 26.41
C TYR A 19 2.52 12.15 25.11
N ILE A 20 2.38 13.42 24.76
CA ILE A 20 3.03 14.00 23.56
C ILE A 20 4.55 13.98 23.73
N ARG A 21 5.09 14.34 24.90
CA ARG A 21 6.53 14.28 25.17
C ARG A 21 7.07 12.85 25.06
N HIS A 22 6.35 11.87 25.62
CA HIS A 22 6.72 10.46 25.48
C HIS A 22 6.87 10.05 24.01
N TRP A 23 5.91 10.41 23.15
CA TRP A 23 5.99 10.05 21.72
C TRP A 23 7.05 10.83 20.95
N ARG A 24 7.40 12.04 21.38
CA ARG A 24 8.58 12.74 20.87
C ARG A 24 9.85 11.95 21.19
N ASP A 25 10.04 11.52 22.44
CA ASP A 25 11.23 10.74 22.84
C ASP A 25 11.32 9.42 22.06
N VAL A 26 10.18 8.75 21.82
CA VAL A 26 10.13 7.54 20.98
C VAL A 26 10.48 7.85 19.53
N THR A 27 10.04 8.98 18.99
CA THR A 27 10.37 9.42 17.62
C THR A 27 11.85 9.70 17.48
N ASP A 28 12.44 10.46 18.41
CA ASP A 28 13.88 10.75 18.44
C ASP A 28 14.69 9.44 18.52
N TYR A 29 14.23 8.47 19.33
CA TYR A 29 14.84 7.15 19.38
C TYR A 29 14.72 6.39 18.05
N ALA A 30 13.53 6.37 17.42
CA ALA A 30 13.32 5.73 16.12
C ALA A 30 14.23 6.32 15.04
N HIS A 31 14.31 7.65 14.97
CA HIS A 31 15.19 8.38 14.05
C HIS A 31 16.68 8.08 14.31
N SER A 32 17.10 7.94 15.57
CA SER A 32 18.47 7.50 15.92
C SER A 32 18.81 6.10 15.38
N ARG A 33 17.80 5.30 15.03
CA ARG A 33 17.93 3.97 14.41
C ARG A 33 17.65 3.97 12.90
N GLY A 34 17.41 5.14 12.29
CA GLY A 34 17.04 5.26 10.89
C GLY A 34 15.65 4.69 10.57
N ILE A 35 14.74 4.69 11.55
CA ILE A 35 13.38 4.19 11.42
C ILE A 35 12.43 5.38 11.45
N GLU A 36 11.69 5.57 10.36
CA GLU A 36 10.54 6.49 10.34
C GLU A 36 9.37 5.91 11.13
N ILE A 37 8.63 6.74 11.85
CA ILE A 37 7.47 6.35 12.65
C ILE A 37 6.23 7.15 12.27
N GLY A 38 5.09 6.48 12.21
CA GLY A 38 3.81 7.05 11.84
C GLY A 38 2.68 6.61 12.76
N GLY A 39 1.53 7.26 12.61
CA GLY A 39 0.35 7.04 13.43
C GLY A 39 -0.91 6.87 12.60
N TYR A 40 -1.87 6.12 13.15
CA TYR A 40 -3.21 5.97 12.59
C TYR A 40 -4.19 6.99 13.21
N SER A 41 -5.11 7.50 12.38
CA SER A 41 -6.29 8.22 12.85
C SER A 41 -7.50 7.87 11.99
N LEU A 42 -8.64 7.58 12.64
CA LEU A 42 -9.92 7.39 11.98
C LEU A 42 -10.70 8.71 11.98
N LEU A 43 -10.88 9.35 10.84
CA LEU A 43 -11.65 10.60 10.73
C LEU A 43 -13.16 10.33 10.75
N ALA A 44 -13.68 9.70 9.70
CA ALA A 44 -15.10 9.34 9.54
C ALA A 44 -15.35 7.85 9.85
N SER A 45 -16.55 7.34 9.54
CA SER A 45 -17.01 6.00 9.99
C SER A 45 -17.10 5.86 11.51
N ARG A 46 -17.23 6.99 12.21
CA ARG A 46 -17.50 7.08 13.66
C ARG A 46 -18.56 8.16 13.91
N ARG A 47 -19.35 7.97 14.96
CA ARG A 47 -20.30 8.96 15.46
C ARG A 47 -19.63 9.79 16.55
N ILE A 48 -19.75 11.12 16.49
CA ILE A 48 -19.29 12.01 17.56
C ILE A 48 -20.46 12.43 18.43
N SER A 49 -21.42 13.15 17.86
CA SER A 49 -22.60 13.67 18.54
C SER A 49 -23.61 14.16 17.50
N ASP A 50 -24.88 14.36 17.89
CA ASP A 50 -25.86 14.97 16.99
C ASP A 50 -25.52 16.44 16.69
N GLU A 51 -24.72 17.07 17.55
CA GLU A 51 -24.23 18.45 17.40
C GLU A 51 -23.10 18.54 16.36
N ASP A 52 -22.20 17.57 16.30
CA ASP A 52 -20.98 17.64 15.48
C ASP A 52 -21.04 16.83 14.18
N ASP A 53 -21.93 15.85 14.08
CA ASP A 53 -22.06 14.99 12.91
C ASP A 53 -22.81 15.68 11.76
N VAL A 54 -22.56 15.22 10.53
CA VAL A 54 -23.21 15.78 9.34
C VAL A 54 -24.73 15.62 9.42
N VAL A 55 -25.45 16.71 9.13
CA VAL A 55 -26.92 16.68 9.00
C VAL A 55 -27.26 16.37 7.54
N MET A 56 -27.65 15.14 7.26
CA MET A 56 -27.95 14.70 5.89
C MET A 56 -29.35 15.15 5.44
N PRO A 57 -29.56 15.41 4.13
CA PRO A 57 -30.88 15.59 3.55
C PRO A 57 -31.81 14.39 3.83
N GLU A 58 -33.12 14.66 3.87
CA GLU A 58 -34.13 13.63 4.08
C GLU A 58 -33.95 12.47 3.07
N GLY A 59 -33.98 11.25 3.58
CA GLY A 59 -33.78 10.02 2.79
C GLY A 59 -32.32 9.70 2.45
N GLN A 60 -31.35 10.58 2.75
CA GLN A 60 -29.92 10.32 2.57
C GLN A 60 -29.25 9.88 3.87
N ARG A 61 -28.08 9.24 3.74
CA ARG A 61 -27.25 8.79 4.87
C ARG A 61 -25.79 9.11 4.58
N PRO A 62 -24.96 9.35 5.62
CA PRO A 62 -23.53 9.54 5.42
C PRO A 62 -22.92 8.33 4.71
N THR A 63 -21.91 8.56 3.87
CA THR A 63 -21.29 7.50 3.05
C THR A 63 -20.75 6.36 3.90
N PHE A 64 -20.21 6.67 5.08
CA PHE A 64 -19.67 5.68 6.02
C PHE A 64 -20.65 5.30 7.15
N GLY A 65 -21.95 5.56 6.97
CA GLY A 65 -22.99 5.33 7.97
C GLY A 65 -23.03 6.41 9.08
N SER A 66 -21.87 6.82 9.59
CA SER A 66 -21.72 7.98 10.48
C SER A 66 -20.48 8.78 10.08
N SER A 67 -20.60 10.11 10.11
CA SER A 67 -19.48 10.99 9.82
C SER A 67 -19.59 12.30 10.62
N PRO A 68 -18.52 12.72 11.30
CA PRO A 68 -18.42 14.08 11.78
C PRO A 68 -18.47 15.07 10.60
N CYS A 69 -19.04 16.24 10.81
CA CYS A 69 -18.84 17.37 9.91
C CYS A 69 -17.45 17.97 10.15
N LEU A 70 -16.64 18.11 9.11
CA LEU A 70 -15.31 18.70 9.27
C LEU A 70 -15.37 20.20 9.61
N GLY A 71 -16.51 20.83 9.36
CA GLY A 71 -16.81 22.22 9.72
C GLY A 71 -17.40 22.40 11.13
N SER A 72 -17.63 21.33 11.90
CA SER A 72 -18.11 21.45 13.27
C SER A 72 -17.01 21.93 14.23
N HIS A 73 -17.40 22.21 15.48
CA HIS A 73 -16.44 22.49 16.55
C HIS A 73 -15.52 21.29 16.79
N TRP A 74 -16.07 20.07 16.78
CA TRP A 74 -15.25 18.88 16.84
C TRP A 74 -14.27 18.77 15.67
N GLY A 75 -14.72 19.01 14.43
CA GLY A 75 -13.86 18.95 13.23
C GLY A 75 -12.67 19.89 13.32
N THR A 76 -12.92 21.14 13.72
CA THR A 76 -11.87 22.14 13.97
C THR A 76 -10.87 21.67 15.03
N ASN A 77 -11.36 21.15 16.16
CA ASN A 77 -10.52 20.65 17.24
C ASN A 77 -9.71 19.42 16.84
N TYR A 78 -10.30 18.52 16.04
CA TYR A 78 -9.66 17.31 15.54
C TYR A 78 -8.42 17.65 14.70
N PHE A 79 -8.57 18.50 13.68
CA PHE A 79 -7.43 18.92 12.87
C PHE A 79 -6.40 19.70 13.69
N GLY A 80 -6.83 20.58 14.60
CA GLY A 80 -5.94 21.30 15.52
C GLY A 80 -5.06 20.39 16.37
N LYS A 81 -5.59 19.24 16.82
CA LYS A 81 -4.81 18.21 17.53
C LYS A 81 -3.80 17.55 16.62
N LEU A 82 -4.18 17.20 15.39
CA LEU A 82 -3.25 16.59 14.43
C LEU A 82 -2.10 17.52 14.07
N TYR A 83 -2.37 18.78 13.73
CA TYR A 83 -1.34 19.79 13.48
C TYR A 83 -0.34 19.86 14.63
N ARG A 84 -0.84 20.05 15.85
CA ARG A 84 0.00 20.13 17.06
C ARG A 84 0.82 18.86 17.28
N PHE A 85 0.21 17.70 17.08
CA PHE A 85 0.89 16.42 17.28
C PHE A 85 2.12 16.33 16.37
N PHE A 86 1.94 16.48 15.05
CA PHE A 86 3.04 16.39 14.09
C PHE A 86 4.10 17.47 14.30
N GLU A 87 3.71 18.70 14.64
CA GLU A 87 4.66 19.78 14.95
C GLU A 87 5.50 19.51 16.19
N THR A 88 4.95 18.78 17.18
CA THR A 88 5.62 18.56 18.47
C THR A 88 6.43 17.27 18.49
N THR A 89 5.94 16.20 17.84
CA THR A 89 6.54 14.87 17.93
C THR A 89 7.52 14.57 16.82
N GLY A 90 7.38 15.20 15.65
CA GLY A 90 8.21 14.90 14.48
C GLY A 90 7.88 13.58 13.77
N PHE A 91 6.67 13.03 13.99
CA PHE A 91 6.22 11.84 13.26
C PHE A 91 6.28 12.02 11.74
N ASP A 92 6.62 10.94 11.04
CA ASP A 92 6.91 10.94 9.61
C ASP A 92 5.71 10.54 8.74
N LEU A 93 4.70 9.86 9.30
CA LEU A 93 3.55 9.38 8.54
C LEU A 93 2.23 9.53 9.29
N LEU A 94 1.18 9.83 8.54
CA LEU A 94 -0.21 9.67 8.93
C LEU A 94 -0.90 8.62 8.04
N GLU A 95 -1.43 7.58 8.68
CA GLU A 95 -2.45 6.70 8.09
C GLU A 95 -3.82 7.28 8.44
N HIS A 96 -4.39 8.03 7.50
CA HIS A 96 -5.62 8.80 7.71
C HIS A 96 -6.80 8.09 7.09
N ASP A 97 -7.50 7.33 7.92
CA ASP A 97 -8.62 6.49 7.51
C ASP A 97 -9.95 7.26 7.61
N GLY A 98 -10.95 6.85 6.83
CA GLY A 98 -12.24 7.54 6.75
C GLY A 98 -12.10 8.99 6.26
N SER A 99 -11.26 9.25 5.26
CA SER A 99 -11.12 10.56 4.63
C SER A 99 -12.47 11.06 4.09
N TYR A 100 -12.65 12.38 4.06
CA TYR A 100 -13.94 13.00 3.71
C TYR A 100 -14.47 12.52 2.34
N PRO A 101 -15.65 11.89 2.28
CA PRO A 101 -16.15 11.25 1.06
C PRO A 101 -17.00 12.20 0.18
N GLY A 102 -17.17 13.46 0.59
CA GLY A 102 -18.05 14.41 -0.10
C GLY A 102 -19.48 14.51 0.48
N ASP A 103 -19.70 14.00 1.69
CA ASP A 103 -20.99 14.11 2.40
C ASP A 103 -21.37 15.58 2.65
N VAL A 104 -22.60 15.95 2.26
CA VAL A 104 -23.16 17.30 2.51
C VAL A 104 -23.58 17.44 3.97
N CYS A 105 -23.69 18.68 4.44
CA CYS A 105 -24.24 18.99 5.76
C CYS A 105 -25.26 20.14 5.67
N LEU A 106 -26.49 19.90 6.13
CA LEU A 106 -27.57 20.89 6.20
C LEU A 106 -27.45 21.84 7.39
N SER A 107 -26.58 21.54 8.38
CA SER A 107 -26.47 22.34 9.59
C SER A 107 -26.12 23.79 9.27
N THR A 108 -26.89 24.72 9.82
CA THR A 108 -26.59 26.16 9.82
C THR A 108 -25.81 26.59 11.06
N GLU A 109 -25.64 25.67 12.02
CA GLU A 109 -24.99 25.93 13.32
C GLU A 109 -23.50 25.55 13.31
N HIS A 110 -23.03 24.76 12.32
CA HIS A 110 -21.62 24.40 12.21
C HIS A 110 -20.77 25.60 11.75
N PRO A 111 -19.74 26.01 12.49
CA PRO A 111 -19.02 27.26 12.22
C PRO A 111 -18.23 27.27 10.89
N GLY A 112 -17.89 26.10 10.35
CA GLY A 112 -17.06 25.95 9.14
C GLY A 112 -17.81 26.09 7.82
N HIS A 113 -19.15 26.23 7.83
CA HIS A 113 -19.95 26.47 6.62
C HIS A 113 -21.28 27.13 6.97
N ARG A 114 -21.96 27.74 5.99
CA ARG A 114 -23.25 28.42 6.22
C ARG A 114 -24.43 27.47 6.16
N GLY A 115 -24.28 26.37 5.44
CA GLY A 115 -25.33 25.35 5.28
C GLY A 115 -25.03 24.44 4.11
N PHE A 116 -26.07 23.88 3.51
CA PHE A 116 -25.95 22.90 2.43
C PHE A 116 -25.04 23.34 1.28
N GLU A 117 -25.26 24.55 0.75
CA GLU A 117 -24.64 25.05 -0.49
C GLU A 117 -23.11 25.14 -0.46
N ASP A 118 -22.52 25.41 0.71
CA ASP A 118 -21.07 25.54 0.87
C ASP A 118 -20.44 24.42 1.71
N SER A 119 -21.26 23.58 2.36
CA SER A 119 -20.80 22.49 3.24
C SER A 119 -19.80 21.55 2.57
N ARG A 120 -20.06 21.14 1.33
CA ARG A 120 -19.19 20.17 0.64
C ARG A 120 -17.82 20.76 0.32
N TRP A 121 -17.81 21.99 -0.19
CA TRP A 121 -16.58 22.70 -0.54
C TRP A 121 -15.74 22.98 0.70
N ASN A 122 -16.33 23.54 1.75
CA ASN A 122 -15.58 23.93 2.95
C ASN A 122 -15.00 22.71 3.68
N GLN A 123 -15.74 21.60 3.79
CA GLN A 123 -15.22 20.37 4.38
C GLN A 123 -14.07 19.77 3.54
N TRP A 124 -14.21 19.74 2.21
CA TRP A 124 -13.13 19.30 1.32
C TRP A 124 -11.89 20.20 1.40
N ARG A 125 -12.09 21.51 1.55
CA ARG A 125 -11.00 22.48 1.74
C ARG A 125 -10.24 22.21 3.03
N THR A 126 -10.93 22.00 4.15
CA THR A 126 -10.31 21.70 5.45
C THR A 126 -9.34 20.52 5.35
N ILE A 127 -9.81 19.38 4.84
CA ILE A 127 -8.97 18.18 4.75
C ILE A 127 -7.86 18.31 3.70
N SER A 128 -8.15 18.93 2.55
CA SER A 128 -7.14 19.10 1.50
C SER A 128 -6.04 20.06 1.92
N ASP A 129 -6.35 21.13 2.65
CA ASP A 129 -5.35 22.07 3.16
C ASP A 129 -4.48 21.42 4.25
N PHE A 130 -5.04 20.53 5.06
CA PHE A 130 -4.27 19.68 5.98
C PHE A 130 -3.33 18.71 5.24
N TYR A 131 -3.80 18.01 4.22
CA TYR A 131 -2.95 17.09 3.44
C TYR A 131 -1.81 17.81 2.70
N ARG A 132 -2.07 18.99 2.13
CA ARG A 132 -1.02 19.83 1.54
C ARG A 132 0.02 20.25 2.58
N TRP A 133 -0.44 20.62 3.77
CA TRP A 133 0.45 20.99 4.87
C TRP A 133 1.33 19.82 5.31
N CYS A 134 0.76 18.62 5.48
CA CYS A 134 1.50 17.40 5.80
C CYS A 134 2.57 17.13 4.76
N ARG A 135 2.19 17.11 3.47
CA ARG A 135 3.11 16.84 2.37
C ARG A 135 4.23 17.87 2.29
N GLY A 136 3.90 19.15 2.49
CA GLY A 136 4.88 20.25 2.53
C GLY A 136 5.90 20.15 3.67
N ARG A 137 5.65 19.31 4.68
CA ARG A 137 6.56 19.03 5.80
C ARG A 137 7.23 17.67 5.72
N GLY A 138 7.01 16.93 4.63
CA GLY A 138 7.55 15.59 4.48
C GLY A 138 6.74 14.51 5.22
N VAL A 139 5.59 14.84 5.81
CA VAL A 139 4.71 13.82 6.42
C VAL A 139 4.08 13.01 5.31
N TYR A 140 4.38 11.71 5.29
CA TYR A 140 3.85 10.73 4.35
C TYR A 140 2.38 10.44 4.67
N LEU A 141 1.55 10.29 3.64
CA LEU A 141 0.11 10.13 3.80
C LEU A 141 -0.36 8.83 3.14
N ASN A 142 -0.84 7.90 3.96
CA ASN A 142 -1.66 6.78 3.51
C ASN A 142 -3.12 7.18 3.68
N VAL A 143 -3.84 7.40 2.57
CA VAL A 143 -5.25 7.83 2.57
C VAL A 143 -6.04 6.89 1.66
N PRO A 144 -7.11 6.23 2.14
CA PRO A 144 -7.87 5.26 1.35
C PRO A 144 -8.83 5.94 0.35
N ASP A 145 -8.41 7.04 -0.25
CA ASP A 145 -9.17 7.84 -1.21
C ASP A 145 -8.23 8.65 -2.12
N PHE A 146 -8.74 9.21 -3.21
CA PHE A 146 -7.96 9.83 -4.29
C PHE A 146 -7.59 11.30 -3.96
N TYR A 147 -6.73 11.49 -2.96
CA TYR A 147 -6.22 12.80 -2.55
C TYR A 147 -4.81 13.12 -3.09
N TYR A 148 -4.35 12.43 -4.15
CA TYR A 148 -2.98 12.60 -4.67
C TYR A 148 -2.67 14.05 -5.06
N LEU A 149 -3.65 14.74 -5.66
CA LEU A 149 -3.53 16.16 -6.05
C LEU A 149 -3.66 17.14 -4.87
N SER A 150 -3.99 16.63 -3.68
CA SER A 150 -4.06 17.37 -2.42
C SER A 150 -2.96 16.96 -1.44
N GLY A 151 -2.03 16.07 -1.84
CA GLY A 151 -0.84 15.74 -1.06
C GLY A 151 -0.79 14.32 -0.50
N SER A 152 -1.82 13.47 -0.69
CA SER A 152 -1.73 12.06 -0.29
C SER A 152 -0.62 11.35 -1.07
N THR A 153 0.09 10.42 -0.41
CA THR A 153 1.18 9.70 -1.07
C THR A 153 0.74 8.36 -1.63
N LYS A 154 -0.13 7.65 -0.90
CA LYS A 154 -0.66 6.35 -1.33
C LYS A 154 -2.16 6.22 -1.09
N ASN A 155 -2.76 5.29 -1.84
CA ASN A 155 -4.09 4.73 -1.65
C ASN A 155 -4.00 3.19 -1.75
N GLY A 156 -4.94 2.45 -1.15
CA GLY A 156 -5.02 0.99 -1.27
C GLY A 156 -5.12 0.52 -2.72
N MET A 157 -4.60 -0.68 -3.00
CA MET A 157 -4.68 -1.35 -4.31
C MET A 157 -6.06 -1.95 -4.62
N GLY A 158 -7.12 -1.52 -3.93
CA GLY A 158 -8.50 -1.96 -4.19
C GLY A 158 -8.89 -3.28 -3.51
N TYR A 159 -8.05 -3.79 -2.59
CA TYR A 159 -8.42 -4.95 -1.78
C TYR A 159 -9.58 -4.60 -0.83
N ARG A 160 -10.45 -5.58 -0.55
CA ARG A 160 -11.37 -5.52 0.58
C ARG A 160 -10.72 -6.19 1.76
N GLU A 161 -10.78 -5.57 2.93
CA GLU A 161 -10.10 -6.10 4.12
C GLU A 161 -10.55 -7.50 4.52
N VAL A 162 -11.84 -7.82 4.33
CA VAL A 162 -12.39 -9.16 4.59
C VAL A 162 -11.83 -10.24 3.67
N ASN A 163 -11.16 -9.87 2.56
CA ASN A 163 -10.45 -10.84 1.72
C ASN A 163 -9.31 -11.52 2.49
N TRP A 164 -8.81 -10.91 3.57
CA TRP A 164 -7.78 -11.50 4.41
C TRP A 164 -8.31 -12.55 5.40
N SER A 165 -9.64 -12.71 5.48
CA SER A 165 -10.27 -13.84 6.17
C SER A 165 -10.34 -15.10 5.29
N LEU A 166 -9.96 -15.00 4.01
CA LEU A 166 -9.91 -16.15 3.10
C LEU A 166 -8.73 -17.07 3.44
N PRO A 167 -8.78 -18.35 3.07
CA PRO A 167 -7.64 -19.26 3.24
C PRO A 167 -6.36 -18.72 2.60
N ARG A 168 -5.21 -18.97 3.22
CA ARG A 168 -3.87 -18.48 2.79
C ARG A 168 -3.61 -18.60 1.29
N ALA A 169 -3.96 -19.72 0.67
CA ALA A 169 -3.77 -19.93 -0.77
C ALA A 169 -4.52 -18.89 -1.63
N GLN A 170 -5.74 -18.52 -1.23
CA GLN A 170 -6.55 -17.52 -1.93
C GLN A 170 -5.99 -16.11 -1.72
N GLN A 171 -5.44 -15.80 -0.55
CA GLN A 171 -4.83 -14.51 -0.25
C GLN A 171 -3.69 -14.17 -1.22
N VAL A 172 -2.85 -15.15 -1.59
CA VAL A 172 -1.75 -14.97 -2.55
C VAL A 172 -2.30 -14.60 -3.95
N ILE A 173 -3.35 -15.29 -4.40
CA ILE A 173 -3.99 -15.00 -5.69
C ILE A 173 -4.63 -13.63 -5.68
N HIS A 174 -5.41 -13.30 -4.64
CA HIS A 174 -6.05 -12.00 -4.49
C HIS A 174 -5.05 -10.86 -4.42
N THR A 175 -3.91 -11.06 -3.74
CA THR A 175 -2.82 -10.07 -3.70
C THR A 175 -2.37 -9.70 -5.10
N ARG A 176 -2.02 -10.69 -5.92
CA ARG A 176 -1.53 -10.44 -7.28
C ARG A 176 -2.62 -9.87 -8.21
N GLN A 177 -3.87 -10.28 -8.02
CA GLN A 177 -5.02 -9.70 -8.72
C GLN A 177 -5.23 -8.22 -8.37
N ASN A 178 -5.23 -7.86 -7.10
CA ASN A 178 -5.40 -6.47 -6.66
C ASN A 178 -4.24 -5.60 -7.14
N ILE A 179 -3.00 -6.11 -7.13
CA ILE A 179 -1.86 -5.38 -7.67
C ILE A 179 -2.03 -5.19 -9.19
N TYR A 180 -2.35 -6.26 -9.94
CA TYR A 180 -2.58 -6.16 -11.39
C TYR A 180 -3.67 -5.14 -11.72
N ASP A 181 -4.82 -5.21 -11.05
CA ASP A 181 -5.96 -4.34 -11.32
C ASP A 181 -5.71 -2.90 -10.85
N GLY A 182 -5.14 -2.74 -9.66
CA GLY A 182 -4.85 -1.44 -9.06
C GLY A 182 -3.81 -0.64 -9.85
N THR A 183 -2.82 -1.32 -10.43
CA THR A 183 -1.73 -0.69 -11.20
C THR A 183 -2.14 -0.22 -12.60
N TRP A 184 -3.38 -0.47 -13.04
CA TRP A 184 -3.92 0.21 -14.23
C TRP A 184 -4.24 1.69 -13.98
N GLN A 185 -4.50 2.06 -12.73
CA GLN A 185 -4.97 3.41 -12.37
C GLN A 185 -3.92 4.23 -11.59
N LYS A 186 -2.85 3.58 -11.12
CA LYS A 186 -1.80 4.21 -10.31
C LYS A 186 -0.48 3.48 -10.52
N THR A 187 0.64 4.16 -10.34
CA THR A 187 1.95 3.49 -10.37
C THR A 187 2.10 2.55 -9.16
N PRO A 188 3.00 1.56 -9.19
CA PRO A 188 3.22 0.67 -8.06
C PRO A 188 3.43 1.39 -6.72
N SER A 189 4.24 2.46 -6.75
CA SER A 189 4.62 3.25 -5.57
C SER A 189 3.50 4.13 -5.01
N MET A 190 2.45 4.40 -5.80
CA MET A 190 1.24 5.09 -5.36
C MET A 190 0.25 4.15 -4.64
N GLY A 191 0.41 2.83 -4.78
CA GLY A 191 -0.46 1.87 -4.12
C GLY A 191 0.13 1.31 -2.82
N TRP A 192 -0.75 0.88 -1.91
CA TRP A 192 -0.37 -0.06 -0.85
C TRP A 192 -1.24 -1.32 -0.87
N MET A 193 -0.65 -2.40 -0.37
CA MET A 193 -1.34 -3.64 -0.02
C MET A 193 -1.30 -3.85 1.48
N PHE A 194 -2.10 -4.78 1.98
CA PHE A 194 -2.14 -5.12 3.40
C PHE A 194 -1.89 -6.61 3.57
N VAL A 195 -1.03 -6.96 4.53
CA VAL A 195 -0.70 -8.36 4.83
C VAL A 195 -0.84 -8.53 6.35
N PRO A 196 -1.98 -9.03 6.84
CA PRO A 196 -2.12 -9.33 8.26
C PRO A 196 -1.32 -10.58 8.60
N LEU A 197 -0.42 -10.44 9.57
CA LEU A 197 0.39 -11.53 10.09
C LEU A 197 -0.40 -12.34 11.14
N THR A 198 -1.23 -11.67 11.92
CA THR A 198 -2.16 -12.27 12.89
C THR A 198 -3.57 -12.37 12.30
N GLU A 199 -4.47 -13.07 12.99
CA GLU A 199 -5.87 -13.18 12.57
C GLU A 199 -6.50 -11.80 12.36
N TYR A 200 -7.21 -11.65 11.24
CA TYR A 200 -7.90 -10.42 10.86
C TYR A 200 -9.28 -10.74 10.32
N HIS A 201 -10.32 -10.01 10.79
CA HIS A 201 -11.73 -10.20 10.39
C HIS A 201 -12.25 -11.66 10.50
N GLY A 202 -11.75 -12.45 11.45
CA GLY A 202 -12.35 -13.74 11.84
C GLY A 202 -12.12 -14.93 10.89
N GLY A 203 -11.07 -14.90 10.07
CA GLY A 203 -10.74 -16.01 9.15
C GLY A 203 -10.20 -17.29 9.83
N GLY A 204 -9.88 -17.24 11.13
CA GLY A 204 -9.36 -18.36 11.88
C GLY A 204 -8.01 -18.91 11.37
N ALA A 205 -7.67 -20.11 11.82
CA ALA A 205 -6.36 -20.74 11.59
C ALA A 205 -6.01 -20.98 10.11
N ALA A 206 -6.99 -21.07 9.21
CA ALA A 206 -6.75 -21.27 7.78
C ALA A 206 -6.31 -19.99 7.06
N ALA A 207 -6.60 -18.82 7.63
CA ALA A 207 -6.26 -17.50 7.09
C ALA A 207 -5.04 -16.87 7.79
N THR A 208 -4.84 -17.17 9.07
CA THR A 208 -3.76 -16.59 9.88
C THR A 208 -2.38 -17.07 9.46
N ILE A 209 -1.38 -16.17 9.46
CA ILE A 209 0.02 -16.50 9.16
C ILE A 209 0.77 -16.90 10.43
N GLU A 210 0.53 -16.27 11.57
CA GLU A 210 1.14 -16.70 12.83
C GLU A 210 0.74 -18.14 13.21
N PRO A 211 1.67 -18.96 13.76
CA PRO A 211 3.10 -18.70 13.92
C PRO A 211 3.84 -18.60 12.57
N LEU A 212 4.70 -17.59 12.42
CA LEU A 212 5.26 -17.20 11.12
C LEU A 212 6.19 -18.26 10.55
N ASP A 213 7.03 -18.90 11.38
CA ASP A 213 7.93 -19.96 10.91
C ASP A 213 7.18 -21.23 10.47
N ALA A 214 6.01 -21.50 11.07
CA ALA A 214 5.17 -22.64 10.70
C ALA A 214 4.47 -22.45 9.34
N HIS A 215 4.27 -21.19 8.92
CA HIS A 215 3.66 -20.82 7.64
C HIS A 215 4.62 -19.96 6.79
N LEU A 216 5.92 -20.22 6.91
CA LEU A 216 6.99 -19.44 6.30
C LEU A 216 6.84 -19.34 4.79
N ASP A 217 6.43 -20.45 4.17
CA ASP A 217 6.18 -20.58 2.74
C ASP A 217 5.07 -19.64 2.25
N HIS A 218 3.99 -19.49 3.02
CA HIS A 218 2.93 -18.54 2.69
C HIS A 218 3.40 -17.09 2.91
N TYR A 219 4.09 -16.81 4.02
CA TYR A 219 4.60 -15.48 4.30
C TYR A 219 5.60 -15.01 3.23
N GLU A 220 6.51 -15.90 2.82
CA GLU A 220 7.43 -15.69 1.71
C GLU A 220 6.70 -15.36 0.40
N ARG A 221 5.64 -16.12 0.07
CA ARG A 221 4.81 -15.88 -1.11
C ARG A 221 4.12 -14.52 -1.09
N MET A 222 3.62 -14.09 0.07
CA MET A 222 3.05 -12.75 0.24
C MET A 222 4.12 -11.66 0.09
N LEU A 223 5.33 -11.86 0.62
CA LEU A 223 6.43 -10.92 0.51
C LEU A 223 6.85 -10.70 -0.95
N PHE A 224 7.22 -11.77 -1.67
CA PHE A 224 7.68 -11.60 -3.03
C PHE A 224 6.56 -11.14 -3.97
N SER A 225 5.30 -11.52 -3.73
CA SER A 225 4.17 -11.08 -4.58
C SER A 225 3.98 -9.57 -4.53
N ASN A 226 4.22 -8.95 -3.37
CA ASN A 226 4.14 -7.50 -3.22
C ASN A 226 5.41 -6.81 -3.75
N LEU A 227 6.58 -7.23 -3.24
CA LEU A 227 7.86 -6.58 -3.55
C LEU A 227 8.23 -6.67 -5.03
N ALA A 228 7.99 -7.81 -5.67
CA ALA A 228 8.35 -8.01 -7.06
C ALA A 228 7.48 -7.22 -8.04
N LEU A 229 6.38 -6.64 -7.58
CA LEU A 229 5.51 -5.79 -8.36
C LEU A 229 5.59 -4.32 -7.92
N GLY A 230 6.61 -3.96 -7.14
CA GLY A 230 6.85 -2.56 -6.72
C GLY A 230 5.87 -2.04 -5.67
N VAL A 231 5.01 -2.91 -5.14
CA VAL A 231 3.96 -2.51 -4.21
C VAL A 231 4.40 -2.78 -2.80
N GLN A 232 4.41 -1.73 -1.98
CA GLN A 232 4.74 -1.84 -0.57
C GLN A 232 3.49 -2.23 0.21
N ALA A 233 3.59 -3.27 1.04
CA ALA A 233 2.49 -3.68 1.90
C ALA A 233 2.68 -3.20 3.34
N CYS A 234 1.57 -2.92 4.03
CA CYS A 234 1.54 -2.85 5.48
C CYS A 234 1.48 -4.28 6.04
N TYR A 235 2.62 -4.78 6.53
CA TYR A 235 2.73 -6.05 7.24
C TYR A 235 2.30 -5.84 8.70
N ARG A 236 1.06 -6.25 9.03
CA ARG A 236 0.45 -5.93 10.32
C ARG A 236 0.53 -7.09 11.30
N GLY A 237 1.21 -6.89 12.40
CA GLY A 237 1.29 -7.82 13.53
C GLY A 237 2.18 -7.25 14.64
N PRO A 238 2.31 -7.95 15.78
CA PRO A 238 3.15 -7.51 16.89
C PRO A 238 4.66 -7.60 16.57
N ARG A 239 5.03 -8.35 15.53
CA ARG A 239 6.41 -8.58 15.09
C ARG A 239 6.47 -8.97 13.61
N LEU A 240 7.63 -8.77 12.99
CA LEU A 240 7.88 -9.15 11.59
C LEU A 240 8.45 -10.58 11.44
N TYR A 241 8.99 -11.15 12.53
CA TYR A 241 9.59 -12.47 12.59
C TYR A 241 9.50 -13.03 14.02
N ASP A 242 9.37 -14.35 14.12
CA ASP A 242 9.27 -15.12 15.37
C ASP A 242 10.47 -16.04 15.62
N THR A 243 11.24 -16.35 14.58
CA THR A 243 12.48 -17.12 14.62
C THR A 243 13.56 -16.47 13.73
N ASP A 244 14.81 -16.89 13.89
CA ASP A 244 15.90 -16.47 12.99
C ASP A 244 15.63 -16.90 11.54
N ARG A 245 15.00 -18.06 11.32
CA ARG A 245 14.62 -18.52 9.98
C ARG A 245 13.63 -17.57 9.31
N THR A 246 12.62 -17.10 10.05
CA THR A 246 11.68 -16.08 9.55
C THR A 246 12.39 -14.76 9.27
N ARG A 247 13.29 -14.32 10.16
CA ARG A 247 14.09 -13.10 9.98
C ARG A 247 14.94 -13.15 8.71
N GLU A 248 15.65 -14.25 8.48
CA GLU A 248 16.52 -14.40 7.31
C GLU A 248 15.70 -14.46 6.00
N MET A 249 14.51 -15.07 6.01
CA MET A 249 13.60 -15.05 4.86
C MET A 249 13.14 -13.61 4.54
N VAL A 250 12.68 -12.86 5.54
CA VAL A 250 12.27 -11.45 5.36
C VAL A 250 13.45 -10.62 4.83
N LYS A 251 14.63 -10.76 5.45
CA LYS A 251 15.85 -10.04 5.05
C LYS A 251 16.22 -10.33 3.60
N ARG A 252 16.20 -11.60 3.17
CA ARG A 252 16.51 -12.02 1.80
C ARG A 252 15.67 -11.27 0.77
N TRP A 253 14.34 -11.21 0.97
CA TRP A 253 13.46 -10.54 0.01
C TRP A 253 13.54 -9.02 0.06
N VAL A 254 13.79 -8.44 1.24
CA VAL A 254 14.05 -7.00 1.35
C VAL A 254 15.35 -6.61 0.67
N ASP A 255 16.42 -7.40 0.82
CA ASP A 255 17.70 -7.17 0.14
C ASP A 255 17.58 -7.35 -1.38
N TRP A 256 16.83 -8.36 -1.83
CA TRP A 256 16.48 -8.55 -3.23
C TRP A 256 15.74 -7.34 -3.80
N PHE A 257 14.71 -6.86 -3.11
CA PHE A 257 13.96 -5.67 -3.52
C PHE A 257 14.88 -4.45 -3.60
N LYS A 258 15.73 -4.22 -2.58
CA LYS A 258 16.70 -3.12 -2.58
C LYS A 258 17.68 -3.19 -3.75
N THR A 259 18.06 -4.39 -4.17
CA THR A 259 18.99 -4.60 -5.29
C THR A 259 18.38 -4.15 -6.62
N TYR A 260 17.07 -4.34 -6.81
CA TYR A 260 16.35 -4.04 -8.05
C TYR A 260 15.35 -2.88 -7.91
N ARG A 261 15.44 -2.09 -6.83
CA ARG A 261 14.40 -1.10 -6.48
C ARG A 261 14.15 -0.10 -7.59
N ASP A 262 15.21 0.34 -8.26
CA ASP A 262 15.15 1.30 -9.35
C ASP A 262 14.21 0.85 -10.47
N ILE A 263 14.30 -0.41 -10.90
CA ILE A 263 13.40 -0.98 -11.91
C ILE A 263 12.06 -1.43 -11.31
N LEU A 264 12.03 -1.99 -10.10
CA LEU A 264 10.79 -2.46 -9.46
C LEU A 264 9.82 -1.34 -9.07
N GLU A 265 10.31 -0.12 -8.86
CA GLU A 265 9.47 1.06 -8.61
C GLU A 265 9.15 1.86 -9.89
N SER A 266 9.47 1.31 -11.07
CA SER A 266 9.17 1.92 -12.38
C SER A 266 7.78 1.52 -12.92
N ASP A 267 7.48 1.95 -14.15
CA ASP A 267 6.22 1.64 -14.82
C ASP A 267 6.09 0.15 -15.15
N LEU A 268 4.84 -0.33 -15.20
CA LEU A 268 4.50 -1.72 -15.48
C LEU A 268 3.85 -1.86 -16.86
N VAL A 269 4.19 -2.95 -17.54
CA VAL A 269 3.42 -3.54 -18.65
C VAL A 269 2.74 -4.79 -18.14
N HIS A 270 1.42 -4.77 -18.15
CA HIS A 270 0.59 -5.89 -17.72
C HIS A 270 0.67 -7.06 -18.69
N GLY A 271 1.14 -8.20 -18.19
CA GLY A 271 1.08 -9.48 -18.89
C GLY A 271 -0.22 -10.21 -18.56
N ARG A 272 -0.09 -11.43 -18.05
CA ARG A 272 -1.24 -12.25 -17.66
C ARG A 272 -1.61 -12.00 -16.19
N ARG A 273 -2.88 -11.67 -15.93
CA ARG A 273 -3.46 -11.54 -14.59
C ARG A 273 -3.54 -12.91 -13.90
N ALA A 274 -3.33 -12.95 -12.58
CA ALA A 274 -3.43 -14.17 -11.78
C ALA A 274 -4.85 -14.77 -11.78
N ASP A 275 -4.95 -16.08 -12.03
CA ASP A 275 -6.20 -16.85 -12.01
C ASP A 275 -6.06 -18.25 -11.37
N ALA A 276 -4.88 -18.53 -10.80
CA ALA A 276 -4.50 -19.81 -10.19
C ALA A 276 -4.42 -21.02 -11.14
N ARG A 277 -4.45 -20.83 -12.46
CA ARG A 277 -4.48 -21.93 -13.45
C ARG A 277 -3.20 -22.10 -14.26
N ASP A 278 -2.40 -21.05 -14.38
CA ASP A 278 -1.11 -21.07 -15.10
C ASP A 278 -0.25 -19.89 -14.62
N LEU A 279 0.94 -19.71 -15.21
CA LEU A 279 1.85 -18.60 -14.95
C LEU A 279 1.18 -17.24 -15.13
N ASP A 280 1.29 -16.38 -14.14
CA ASP A 280 0.94 -14.95 -14.25
C ASP A 280 2.20 -14.10 -14.13
N TRP A 281 2.19 -12.94 -14.76
CA TRP A 281 3.39 -12.14 -14.92
C TRP A 281 3.10 -10.70 -15.29
N MET A 282 4.05 -9.82 -14.93
CA MET A 282 4.11 -8.44 -15.37
C MET A 282 5.57 -8.05 -15.65
N LEU A 283 5.75 -7.00 -16.44
CA LEU A 283 7.06 -6.51 -16.85
C LEU A 283 7.24 -5.08 -16.36
N HIS A 284 8.22 -4.84 -15.50
CA HIS A 284 8.69 -3.48 -15.22
C HIS A 284 9.49 -2.94 -16.39
N VAL A 285 9.33 -1.66 -16.70
CA VAL A 285 10.03 -0.99 -17.81
C VAL A 285 10.53 0.39 -17.41
N ASN A 286 11.77 0.71 -17.78
CA ASN A 286 12.31 2.05 -17.65
C ASN A 286 13.45 2.29 -18.65
N PRO A 287 13.22 3.06 -19.74
CA PRO A 287 14.24 3.26 -20.76
C PRO A 287 15.44 4.10 -20.28
N LYS A 288 15.31 4.79 -19.14
CA LYS A 288 16.36 5.66 -18.57
C LYS A 288 17.37 4.89 -17.70
N LEU A 289 17.07 3.65 -17.31
CA LEU A 289 17.95 2.83 -16.49
C LEU A 289 18.92 1.99 -17.34
N GLY A 290 19.95 1.46 -16.68
CA GLY A 290 20.80 0.40 -17.24
C GLY A 290 20.04 -0.92 -17.36
N ARG A 291 19.32 -1.29 -16.30
CA ARG A 291 18.32 -2.38 -16.30
C ARG A 291 17.01 -1.83 -16.84
N LYS A 292 16.79 -1.99 -18.14
CA LYS A 292 15.67 -1.34 -18.85
C LYS A 292 14.34 -2.07 -18.68
N GLY A 293 14.38 -3.35 -18.32
CA GLY A 293 13.19 -4.10 -17.98
C GLY A 293 13.44 -5.17 -16.94
N MET A 294 12.38 -5.58 -16.25
CA MET A 294 12.41 -6.74 -15.35
C MET A 294 11.09 -7.49 -15.43
N LEU A 295 11.12 -8.64 -16.08
CA LEU A 295 9.98 -9.55 -16.14
C LEU A 295 9.93 -10.34 -14.84
N VAL A 296 8.77 -10.34 -14.18
CA VAL A 296 8.52 -11.18 -13.01
C VAL A 296 7.40 -12.16 -13.34
N VAL A 297 7.68 -13.45 -13.17
CA VAL A 297 6.78 -14.55 -13.50
C VAL A 297 6.54 -15.39 -12.26
N PHE A 298 5.29 -15.69 -11.98
CA PHE A 298 4.87 -16.45 -10.83
C PHE A 298 4.16 -17.73 -11.26
N ASN A 299 4.32 -18.80 -10.49
CA ASN A 299 3.62 -20.06 -10.69
C ASN A 299 2.71 -20.35 -9.49
N PRO A 300 1.38 -20.34 -9.66
CA PRO A 300 0.46 -20.69 -8.57
C PRO A 300 0.28 -22.21 -8.38
N LEU A 301 0.81 -23.04 -9.28
CA LEU A 301 0.57 -24.48 -9.29
C LEU A 301 1.53 -25.24 -8.36
N PRO A 302 1.13 -26.40 -7.82
CA PRO A 302 1.97 -27.24 -6.95
C PRO A 302 3.07 -28.01 -7.71
N GLU A 303 3.22 -27.76 -9.02
CA GLU A 303 4.22 -28.40 -9.86
C GLU A 303 4.99 -27.35 -10.68
N PRO A 304 6.24 -27.63 -11.07
CA PRO A 304 7.00 -26.75 -11.96
C PRO A 304 6.31 -26.56 -13.31
N VAL A 305 6.34 -25.33 -13.84
CA VAL A 305 5.73 -24.99 -15.13
C VAL A 305 6.77 -24.39 -16.06
N GLU A 306 6.74 -24.85 -17.32
CA GLU A 306 7.52 -24.29 -18.43
C GLU A 306 6.59 -23.69 -19.49
N ARG A 307 6.91 -22.49 -19.97
CA ARG A 307 6.19 -21.79 -21.04
C ARG A 307 7.15 -21.00 -21.92
N GLU A 308 6.77 -20.76 -23.16
CA GLU A 308 7.41 -19.75 -24.01
C GLU A 308 6.54 -18.49 -23.98
N LEU A 309 7.03 -17.43 -23.32
CA LEU A 309 6.30 -16.16 -23.22
C LEU A 309 6.68 -15.25 -24.39
N THR A 310 5.67 -14.58 -24.96
CA THR A 310 5.89 -13.45 -25.88
C THR A 310 5.94 -12.17 -25.06
N VAL A 311 7.14 -11.64 -24.85
CA VAL A 311 7.37 -10.47 -23.98
C VAL A 311 7.56 -9.25 -24.85
N ASN A 312 6.69 -8.24 -24.69
CA ASN A 312 6.80 -6.98 -25.41
C ASN A 312 7.78 -6.04 -24.70
N LEU A 313 8.90 -5.73 -25.36
CA LEU A 313 9.97 -4.87 -24.84
C LEU A 313 9.92 -3.44 -25.38
N TYR A 314 8.86 -3.03 -26.08
CA TYR A 314 8.77 -1.72 -26.71
C TYR A 314 9.10 -0.55 -25.76
N TYR A 315 8.51 -0.57 -24.55
CA TYR A 315 8.69 0.49 -23.55
C TYR A 315 10.05 0.47 -22.84
N THR A 316 10.88 -0.56 -23.06
CA THR A 316 12.27 -0.57 -22.57
C THR A 316 13.16 0.39 -23.38
N GLY A 317 12.74 0.79 -24.58
CA GLY A 317 13.52 1.63 -25.49
C GLY A 317 14.61 0.88 -26.27
N LEU A 318 14.72 -0.45 -26.11
CA LEU A 318 15.56 -1.31 -26.92
C LEU A 318 15.04 -1.41 -28.36
N LYS A 319 15.97 -1.54 -29.33
CA LYS A 319 15.63 -1.51 -30.77
C LYS A 319 15.91 -2.82 -31.49
N ASP A 320 17.13 -3.34 -31.35
CA ASP A 320 17.59 -4.46 -32.17
C ASP A 320 17.77 -5.75 -31.37
N THR A 321 18.43 -5.64 -30.21
CA THR A 321 18.78 -6.78 -29.35
C THR A 321 18.48 -6.45 -27.90
N ALA A 322 18.01 -7.44 -27.15
CA ALA A 322 17.86 -7.43 -25.70
C ALA A 322 18.82 -8.45 -25.08
N LYS A 323 19.50 -8.04 -24.01
CA LYS A 323 20.28 -8.94 -23.16
C LYS A 323 19.45 -9.32 -21.97
N VAL A 324 19.22 -10.62 -21.79
CA VAL A 324 18.34 -11.14 -20.74
C VAL A 324 19.13 -12.02 -19.78
N ARG A 325 18.99 -11.76 -18.47
CA ARG A 325 19.58 -12.57 -17.40
C ARG A 325 18.48 -13.10 -16.48
N GLU A 326 18.39 -14.41 -16.36
CA GLU A 326 17.56 -15.09 -15.37
C GLU A 326 18.27 -15.06 -14.00
N GLN A 327 17.64 -14.46 -12.98
CA GLN A 327 18.16 -14.39 -11.60
C GLN A 327 19.64 -13.96 -11.46
N GLY A 328 20.13 -13.09 -12.37
CA GLY A 328 21.53 -12.64 -12.37
C GLY A 328 22.54 -13.65 -12.92
N GLY A 329 22.07 -14.75 -13.51
CA GLY A 329 22.89 -15.77 -14.16
C GLY A 329 23.46 -15.35 -15.51
N ALA A 330 23.69 -16.35 -16.37
CA ALA A 330 24.27 -16.15 -17.69
C ALA A 330 23.39 -15.27 -18.58
N GLU A 331 24.04 -14.37 -19.32
CA GLU A 331 23.38 -13.51 -20.30
C GLU A 331 23.00 -14.31 -21.54
N ARG A 332 21.79 -14.07 -22.05
CA ARG A 332 21.35 -14.54 -23.36
C ARG A 332 20.88 -13.36 -24.19
N SER A 333 21.31 -13.31 -25.45
CA SER A 333 20.91 -12.26 -26.39
C SER A 333 19.71 -12.69 -27.21
N TYR A 334 18.71 -11.83 -27.31
CA TYR A 334 17.51 -12.02 -28.12
C TYR A 334 17.40 -10.89 -29.13
N ARG A 335 17.21 -11.22 -30.40
CA ARG A 335 16.86 -10.23 -31.42
C ARG A 335 15.40 -9.87 -31.25
N LEU A 336 15.09 -8.58 -31.19
CA LEU A 336 13.72 -8.10 -31.13
C LEU A 336 13.04 -8.36 -32.49
N ALA A 337 11.81 -8.84 -32.45
CA ALA A 337 10.94 -8.84 -33.63
C ALA A 337 10.58 -7.40 -34.02
N ARG A 338 9.96 -7.22 -35.20
CA ARG A 338 9.57 -5.88 -35.70
C ARG A 338 8.57 -5.16 -34.78
N ASP A 339 7.79 -5.92 -34.02
CA ASP A 339 6.86 -5.44 -33.00
C ASP A 339 7.50 -5.33 -31.60
N TYR A 340 8.83 -5.41 -31.51
CA TYR A 340 9.63 -5.32 -30.28
C TYR A 340 9.41 -6.46 -29.28
N THR A 341 8.83 -7.58 -29.73
CA THR A 341 8.67 -8.77 -28.88
C THR A 341 9.90 -9.69 -28.92
N ILE A 342 10.08 -10.45 -27.85
CA ILE A 342 10.96 -11.62 -27.80
C ILE A 342 10.16 -12.86 -27.37
N ARG A 343 10.60 -14.03 -27.81
CA ARG A 343 10.13 -15.33 -27.30
C ARG A 343 11.07 -15.81 -26.22
N LEU A 344 10.60 -15.76 -24.97
CA LEU A 344 11.40 -16.08 -23.79
C LEU A 344 10.93 -17.41 -23.18
N PRO A 345 11.71 -18.49 -23.25
CA PRO A 345 11.42 -19.69 -22.49
C PRO A 345 11.59 -19.39 -21.00
N VAL A 346 10.56 -19.70 -20.21
CA VAL A 346 10.56 -19.54 -18.76
C VAL A 346 10.27 -20.85 -18.08
N ARG A 347 10.96 -21.10 -16.97
CA ARG A 347 10.69 -22.21 -16.04
C ARG A 347 10.50 -21.64 -14.65
N VAL A 348 9.41 -22.00 -13.98
CA VAL A 348 9.14 -21.54 -12.61
C VAL A 348 8.81 -22.75 -11.75
N GLY A 349 9.45 -22.86 -10.59
CA GLY A 349 9.15 -23.92 -9.62
C GLY A 349 7.72 -23.87 -9.10
N ALA A 350 7.26 -24.95 -8.49
CA ALA A 350 5.96 -25.02 -7.83
C ALA A 350 5.78 -23.85 -6.84
N GLU A 351 4.62 -23.19 -6.89
CA GLU A 351 4.23 -22.10 -5.97
C GLU A 351 5.26 -20.97 -5.85
N GLY A 352 6.11 -20.80 -6.86
CA GLY A 352 7.30 -19.96 -6.81
C GLY A 352 7.26 -18.74 -7.72
N MET A 353 8.39 -18.03 -7.73
CA MET A 353 8.64 -16.87 -8.59
C MET A 353 9.95 -17.06 -9.34
N ASN A 354 10.03 -16.53 -10.55
CA ASN A 354 11.26 -16.33 -11.30
C ASN A 354 11.28 -14.92 -11.91
N TRP A 355 12.46 -14.36 -12.16
CA TRP A 355 12.60 -13.03 -12.75
C TRP A 355 13.74 -12.95 -13.76
N TYR A 356 13.56 -12.07 -14.72
CA TYR A 356 14.46 -11.87 -15.86
C TYR A 356 14.75 -10.38 -16.02
N VAL A 357 16.01 -10.00 -15.86
CA VAL A 357 16.48 -8.63 -16.07
C VAL A 357 16.82 -8.44 -17.54
N VAL A 358 16.37 -7.32 -18.10
CA VAL A 358 16.53 -6.95 -19.52
C VAL A 358 17.36 -5.68 -19.62
N GLU A 359 18.42 -5.73 -20.43
CA GLU A 359 19.40 -4.65 -20.66
C GLU A 359 19.58 -4.33 -22.15
#